data_AF-A0A352KNT0-F1
#
_entry.id   AF-A0A352KNT0-F1
#
_cell.length_a   1.000
_cell.length_b   1.000
_cell.length_c   1.000
_cell.angle_alpha   90.00
_cell.angle_beta   90.00
_cell.angle_gamma   90.00
#
_symmetry.space_group_name_H-M   'P 1'
#
loop_
_entity.id
_entity.type
_entity.pdbx_description
1 polymer ?
#
loop_
_entity_poly.entity_id
_entity_poly.type
_entity_poly.pdbx_seq_one_letter_code
_entity_poly.pdbx_strand_id
1 'polypeptide(L)' 'MRRIISVLMENESGALSRVVALFSARGYNIESLTVAPTEDPSLSRLT' A
#
# COMPACT_ATOMS: atom_id res chain seq x y z
N MET A 1 -18.19 3.82 -7.23
CA MET A 1 -18.27 2.71 -6.25
C MET A 1 -17.00 2.69 -5.44
N ARG A 2 -17.09 2.65 -4.11
CA ARG A 2 -15.92 2.57 -3.22
C ARG A 2 -15.33 1.16 -3.25
N ARG A 3 -14.00 1.04 -3.32
CA ARG A 3 -13.27 -0.22 -3.23
C ARG A 3 -12.25 -0.10 -2.11
N ILE A 4 -12.05 -1.18 -1.35
CA ILE A 4 -11.01 -1.30 -0.33
C ILE A 4 -10.10 -2.43 -0.80
N ILE A 5 -8.79 -2.20 -0.77
CA ILE A 5 -7.78 -3.15 -1.22
C ILE A 5 -6.80 -3.34 -0.05
N SER A 6 -6.67 -4.57 0.43
CA SER A 6 -5.60 -4.90 1.38
C SER A 6 -4.45 -5.59 0.64
N VAL A 7 -3.22 -5.15 0.92
CA VAL A 7 -1.99 -5.69 0.31
C VAL A 7 -0.99 -6.01 1.42
N LEU A 8 -0.34 -7.16 1.32
CA LEU A 8 0.88 -7.46 2.07
C LEU A 8 2.08 -7.13 1.19
N MET A 9 3.04 -6.42 1.75
CA MET A 9 4.23 -5.93 1.06
C MET A 9 5.44 -6.06 1.96
N GLU A 10 6.62 -6.21 1.37
CA GLU A 10 7.89 -6.16 2.10
C GLU A 10 8.04 -4.84 2.84
N ASN A 11 8.49 -4.90 4.08
CA ASN A 11 8.70 -3.74 4.95
C ASN A 11 10.07 -3.11 4.68
N GLU A 12 10.26 -2.66 3.45
CA GLU A 12 11.52 -2.09 2.97
C GLU A 12 11.35 -0.68 2.41
N SER A 13 12.45 0.07 2.39
CA SER A 13 12.46 1.42 1.84
C SER A 13 12.01 1.44 0.38
N GLY A 14 11.11 2.36 0.05
CA GLY A 14 10.56 2.52 -1.29
C GLY A 14 9.43 1.56 -1.66
N ALA A 15 9.13 0.54 -0.86
CA ALA A 15 8.04 -0.39 -1.16
C ALA A 15 6.67 0.33 -1.23
N LEU A 16 6.39 1.24 -0.28
CA LEU A 16 5.18 2.08 -0.29
C LEU A 16 5.10 2.96 -1.53
N SER A 17 6.22 3.60 -1.89
CA SER A 17 6.29 4.49 -3.05
C SER A 17 5.97 3.74 -4.35
N ARG A 18 6.49 2.52 -4.53
CA ARG A 18 6.20 1.67 -5.69
C ARG A 18 4.71 1.33 -5.79
N VAL A 19 4.06 0.98 -4.67
CA VAL A 19 2.63 0.66 -4.64
C VAL A 19 1.80 1.90 -4.99
N VAL A 20 2.04 3.04 -4.34
CA VAL A 20 1.30 4.29 -4.62
C VAL A 20 1.52 4.76 -6.06
N ALA A 21 2.74 4.66 -6.58
CA ALA A 21 3.06 5.04 -7.95
C ALA A 21 2.26 4.22 -8.98
N LEU A 22 1.97 2.94 -8.70
CA LEU A 22 1.17 2.09 -9.60
C LEU A 22 -0.27 2.59 -9.77
N PHE A 23 -0.88 3.11 -8.70
CA PHE A 23 -2.20 3.72 -8.72
C PHE A 23 -2.17 5.09 -9.42
N SER A 24 -1.20 5.93 -9.06
CA SER A 24 -1.02 7.26 -9.67
C SER A 24 -0.78 7.18 -11.18
N ALA A 25 0.04 6.23 -11.64
CA ALA A 25 0.34 6.02 -13.07
C ALA A 25 -0.90 5.63 -13.89
N ARG A 26 -1.96 5.12 -13.25
CA ARG A 26 -3.25 4.79 -13.89
C ARG A 26 -4.30 5.87 -13.70
N GLY A 27 -3.96 7.00 -13.08
CA GLY A 27 -4.91 8.06 -12.74
C GLY A 27 -5.95 7.64 -11.69
N TYR A 28 -5.66 6.61 -10.88
CA TYR A 28 -6.55 6.21 -9.80
C TYR A 28 -6.34 7.11 -8.59
N ASN A 29 -7.43 7.72 -8.13
CA ASN A 29 -7.42 8.52 -6.92
C ASN A 29 -7.43 7.63 -5.66
N ILE A 30 -6.52 7.88 -4.72
CA ILE A 30 -6.49 7.22 -3.42
C ILE A 30 -7.20 8.14 -2.43
N GLU A 31 -8.37 7.72 -1.94
CA GLU A 31 -9.16 8.49 -0.97
C GLU A 31 -8.53 8.45 0.44
N SER A 32 -8.05 7.29 0.85
CA SER A 32 -7.38 7.06 2.12
C SER A 32 -6.38 5.92 1.98
N LEU A 33 -5.32 5.95 2.78
CA LEU A 33 -4.32 4.89 2.86
C LEU A 33 -3.79 4.79 4.29
N THR A 34 -3.60 3.57 4.78
CA THR A 34 -2.87 3.27 6.02
C THR A 34 -1.87 2.15 5.77
N VAL A 35 -0.70 2.24 6.39
CA VAL A 35 0.34 1.21 6.35
C VAL A 35 0.94 1.02 7.74
N ALA A 36 1.15 -0.24 8.13
CA ALA A 36 1.84 -0.59 9.37
C ALA A 36 2.52 -1.97 9.24
N PRO A 37 3.60 -2.22 9.98
CA PRO A 37 4.17 -3.56 10.12
C PRO A 37 3.14 -4.56 10.64
N THR A 38 3.26 -5.83 10.23
CA THR A 38 2.46 -6.94 10.75
C THR A 38 3.12 -7.57 11.98
N GLU A 39 2.61 -8.72 12.44
CA GLU A 39 3.29 -9.54 13.44
C GLU A 39 4.66 -10.05 12.93
N ASP A 40 4.77 -10.28 11.62
CA ASP A 40 6.06 -10.45 10.96
C ASP A 40 6.63 -9.05 10.61
N PRO A 41 7.74 -8.62 11.23
CA PRO A 41 8.31 -7.29 11.00
C PRO A 41 8.91 -7.11 9.60
N SER A 42 9.13 -8.20 8.86
CA SER A 42 9.56 -8.15 7.45
C SER A 42 8.41 -7.78 6.50
N LEU A 43 7.16 -7.82 6.97
CA LEU A 43 5.98 -7.54 6.19
C LEU A 43 5.19 -6.37 6.77
N SER A 44 4.66 -5.54 5.87
CA SER A 44 3.74 -4.46 6.16
C SER A 44 2.39 -4.71 5.48
N ARG A 45 1.30 -4.32 6.16
CA ARG A 45 -0.04 -4.35 5.60
C ARG A 45 -0.46 -2.95 5.19
N LEU A 46 -0.87 -2.80 3.94
CA LEU A 46 -1.48 -1.59 3.38
C LEU A 46 -2.98 -1.78 3.22
N THR A 47 -3.79 -0.78 3.53
CA THR A 47 -5.25 -0.75 3.27
C THR A 47 -5.71 0.65 2.90
#